data_AF-A0A7J3J584-F1
#
_entry.id   AF-A0A7J3J584-F1
#
_cell.length_a   1.000
_cell.length_b   1.000
_cell.length_c   1.000
_cell.angle_alpha   90.00
_cell.angle_beta   90.00
_cell.angle_gamma   90.00
#
_symmetry.space_group_name_H-M   'P 1'
#
loop_
_entity.id
_entity.type
_entity.pdbx_description
1 polymer ?
#
loop_
_entity_poly.entity_id
_entity_poly.type
_entity_poly.pdbx_seq_one_letter_code
_entity_poly.pdbx_strand_id
1 'polypeptide(L)' 'MATKNKKPRGKIDLLEMSDIERTKFMEKIKLSLRQSISEVKLWRTLLQYESITINGHVVFSEDGPLKGLVMQKGDL' A
#
# COMPACT_ATOMS: atom_id res chain seq x y z
N MET A 1 -19.31 -4.12 -41.49
CA MET A 1 -19.70 -3.35 -40.28
C MET A 1 -18.57 -3.47 -39.27
N ALA A 2 -17.84 -2.39 -39.00
CA ALA A 2 -16.65 -2.42 -38.17
C ALA A 2 -17.02 -2.49 -36.68
N THR A 3 -16.68 -3.60 -36.03
CA THR A 3 -16.83 -3.79 -34.58
C THR A 3 -15.80 -2.92 -33.85
N LYS A 4 -16.25 -1.82 -33.26
CA LYS A 4 -15.44 -0.98 -32.37
C LYS A 4 -14.99 -1.82 -31.17
N ASN A 5 -13.71 -2.19 -31.14
CA ASN A 5 -13.07 -2.82 -29.97
C ASN A 5 -13.22 -1.89 -28.77
N LYS A 6 -14.09 -2.27 -27.83
CA LYS A 6 -14.22 -1.60 -26.53
C LYS A 6 -12.93 -1.87 -25.75
N LYS A 7 -12.04 -0.87 -25.63
CA LYS A 7 -10.90 -0.94 -24.70
C LYS A 7 -11.46 -1.28 -23.30
N PRO A 8 -10.96 -2.33 -22.60
CA PRO A 8 -11.45 -2.67 -21.27
C PRO A 8 -11.15 -1.50 -20.32
N ARG A 9 -12.20 -0.95 -19.72
CA ARG A 9 -12.11 0.09 -18.68
C ARG A 9 -11.30 -0.49 -17.52
N GLY A 10 -10.07 0.00 -17.32
CA GLY A 10 -9.19 -0.39 -16.22
C GLY A 10 -7.79 -0.86 -16.62
N LYS A 11 -7.49 -1.05 -17.92
CA LYS A 11 -6.10 -1.30 -18.36
C LYS A 11 -5.42 0.01 -18.67
N ILE A 12 -4.44 0.37 -17.84
CA ILE A 12 -3.52 1.46 -18.10
C ILE A 12 -2.49 0.95 -19.11
N ASP A 13 -2.48 1.54 -20.30
CA ASP A 13 -1.48 1.20 -21.33
C ASP A 13 -0.22 2.04 -21.11
N LEU A 14 0.82 1.39 -20.60
CA LEU A 14 2.11 2.02 -20.33
C LEU A 14 2.80 2.50 -21.61
N LEU A 15 2.51 1.88 -22.76
CA LEU A 15 3.15 2.21 -24.04
C LEU A 15 2.54 3.44 -24.69
N GLU A 16 1.25 3.71 -24.44
CA GLU A 16 0.57 4.92 -24.92
C GLU A 16 0.88 6.17 -24.06
N MET A 17 1.49 6.00 -22.87
CA MET A 17 1.87 7.12 -22.00
C MET A 17 3.17 7.80 -22.43
N SER A 18 3.26 9.12 -22.19
CA SER A 18 4.54 9.84 -22.31
C SER A 18 5.55 9.33 -21.27
N ASP A 19 6.84 9.49 -21.56
CA ASP A 19 7.89 8.99 -20.67
C ASP A 19 7.82 9.60 -19.25
N ILE A 20 7.41 10.88 -19.15
CA ILE A 20 7.23 11.58 -17.87
C ILE A 20 6.07 10.97 -17.08
N GLU A 21 4.94 10.72 -17.73
CA GLU A 21 3.75 10.11 -17.10
C GLU A 21 4.04 8.67 -16.67
N ARG A 22 4.72 7.90 -17.53
CA ARG A 22 5.14 6.53 -17.22
C ARG A 22 6.05 6.48 -15.99
N THR A 23 7.00 7.42 -15.90
CA THR A 23 7.93 7.50 -14.76
C THR A 23 7.20 7.81 -13.47
N LYS A 24 6.35 8.85 -13.45
CA LYS A 24 5.51 9.20 -12.27
C LYS A 24 4.61 8.05 -11.86
N PHE A 25 4.01 7.36 -12.83
CA PHE A 25 3.15 6.22 -12.58
C PHE A 25 3.90 5.05 -11.93
N MET A 26 5.10 4.72 -12.44
CA MET A 26 5.95 3.69 -11.84
C MET A 26 6.41 4.03 -10.42
N GLU A 27 6.74 5.30 -10.15
CA GLU A 27 7.11 5.74 -8.79
C GLU A 27 5.94 5.57 -7.81
N LYS A 28 4.73 5.95 -8.23
CA LYS A 28 3.52 5.77 -7.42
C LYS A 28 3.26 4.29 -7.11
N ILE A 29 3.40 3.41 -8.11
CA ILE A 29 3.27 1.95 -7.90
C ILE A 29 4.34 1.42 -6.95
N LYS A 30 5.61 1.79 -7.15
CA LYS A 30 6.70 1.36 -6.26
C LYS A 30 6.46 1.79 -4.81
N LEU A 31 5.97 3.01 -4.61
CA LEU A 31 5.63 3.51 -3.27
C LEU A 31 4.51 2.68 -2.64
N SER A 32 3.42 2.45 -3.37
CA SER A 32 2.28 1.65 -2.91
C SER A 32 2.68 0.21 -2.58
N LEU A 33 3.49 -0.43 -3.44
CA LEU A 33 4.00 -1.78 -3.18
C LEU A 33 4.88 -1.83 -1.92
N ARG A 34 5.75 -0.83 -1.72
CA ARG A 34 6.56 -0.74 -0.50
C ARG A 34 5.70 -0.55 0.75
N GLN A 35 4.67 0.30 0.68
CA GLN A 35 3.72 0.48 1.78
C GLN A 35 3.02 -0.83 2.13
N SER A 36 2.49 -1.55 1.12
CA SER A 36 1.84 -2.85 1.31
C SER A 36 2.78 -3.89 1.93
N ILE A 37 4.03 -3.98 1.47
CA ILE A 37 5.02 -4.90 2.04
C ILE A 37 5.33 -4.55 3.50
N SER A 38 5.49 -3.27 3.81
CA SER A 38 5.72 -2.80 5.18
C SER A 38 4.53 -3.10 6.08
N GLU A 39 3.31 -2.95 5.57
CA GLU A 39 2.08 -3.26 6.29
C GLU A 39 1.97 -4.76 6.60
N VAL A 40 2.21 -5.63 5.61
CA VAL A 40 2.21 -7.08 5.82
C VAL A 40 3.28 -7.51 6.83
N LYS A 41 4.47 -6.90 6.78
CA LYS A 41 5.52 -7.15 7.78
C LYS A 41 5.07 -6.72 9.17
N LEU A 42 4.46 -5.55 9.30
CA LEU A 42 3.92 -5.06 10.57
C LEU A 42 2.85 -6.02 11.11
N TRP A 43 1.89 -6.43 10.27
CA TRP A 43 0.86 -7.39 10.66
C TRP A 43 1.43 -8.72 11.14
N ARG A 44 2.45 -9.26 10.46
CA ARG A 44 3.14 -10.48 10.92
C ARG A 44 3.82 -10.28 12.27
N THR A 45 4.51 -9.15 12.47
CA THR A 45 5.13 -8.83 13.75
C THR A 45 4.07 -8.73 14.85
N LEU A 46 2.97 -8.04 14.60
CA LEU A 46 1.86 -7.92 15.57
C LEU A 46 1.25 -9.29 15.92
N LEU A 47 1.09 -10.19 14.95
CA LEU A 47 0.60 -11.55 15.19
C LEU A 47 1.58 -12.44 15.98
N GLN A 48 2.87 -12.12 15.98
CA GLN A 48 3.91 -12.94 16.59
C GLN A 48 4.23 -12.53 18.03
N TYR A 49 3.92 -11.29 18.42
CA TYR A 49 4.23 -10.74 19.73
C TYR A 49 2.96 -10.34 20.47
N GLU A 50 2.78 -10.88 21.68
CA GLU A 50 1.67 -10.56 22.60
C GLU A 50 1.65 -9.08 23.00
N SER A 51 2.82 -8.41 23.00
CA SER A 51 2.92 -6.95 23.11
C SER A 51 4.14 -6.40 22.39
N ILE A 52 4.02 -5.19 21.81
CA ILE A 52 5.12 -4.45 21.20
C ILE A 52 5.36 -3.16 22.00
N THR A 53 6.59 -3.02 22.48
CA THR A 53 7.05 -1.85 23.22
C THR A 53 8.04 -1.06 22.37
N ILE A 54 7.76 0.22 22.12
CA ILE A 54 8.68 1.14 21.44
C ILE A 54 9.08 2.21 22.45
N ASN A 55 10.39 2.40 22.65
CA ASN A 55 10.94 3.39 23.59
C ASN A 55 10.36 3.28 25.02
N GLY A 56 10.12 2.07 25.51
CA GLY A 56 9.55 1.83 26.84
C GLY A 56 8.03 2.04 26.95
N HIS A 57 7.37 2.45 25.86
CA HIS A 57 5.91 2.57 25.79
C HIS A 57 5.30 1.38 25.05
N VAL A 58 4.27 0.77 25.63
CA VAL A 58 3.50 -0.30 24.95
C VAL A 58 2.62 0.33 23.88
N VAL A 59 2.92 -0.01 22.62
CA VAL A 59 2.26 0.51 21.40
C VAL A 59 1.22 -0.49 20.90
N PHE A 60 1.40 -1.77 21.20
CA PHE A 60 0.46 -2.84 20.90
C PHE A 60 0.45 -3.86 22.04
N SER A 61 -0.73 -4.38 22.36
CA SER A 61 -0.94 -5.56 23.21
C SER A 61 -2.07 -6.37 22.60
N GLU A 62 -2.05 -7.69 22.71
CA GLU A 62 -3.07 -8.59 22.16
C GLU A 62 -4.50 -8.21 22.61
N ASP A 63 -4.63 -7.76 23.85
CA ASP A 63 -5.91 -7.34 24.45
C ASP A 63 -6.28 -5.86 24.23
N GLY A 64 -5.49 -5.09 23.47
CA GLY A 64 -5.59 -3.64 23.41
C GLY A 64 -5.53 -3.06 21.99
N PRO A 65 -6.22 -1.94 21.70
CA PRO A 65 -6.07 -1.27 20.42
C PRO A 65 -4.63 -0.75 20.24
N LEU A 66 -4.13 -0.79 19.00
CA LEU A 66 -2.87 -0.12 18.62
C LEU A 66 -2.90 1.36 19.05
N LYS A 67 -1.97 1.75 19.92
CA LYS A 67 -1.83 3.12 20.43
C LYS A 67 -0.55 3.75 19.91
N GLY A 68 -0.64 4.94 19.33
CA GLY A 68 0.54 5.69 18.87
C GLY A 68 1.05 5.32 17.47
N LEU A 69 0.43 4.35 16.79
CA LEU A 69 0.63 4.08 15.36
C LEU A 69 -0.64 4.48 14.61
N VAL A 70 -0.59 5.63 13.93
CA VAL A 70 -1.67 6.05 13.01
C VAL A 70 -1.35 5.46 11.63
N MET A 71 -2.10 4.46 11.20
CA MET A 71 -2.10 4.07 9.79
C MET A 71 -2.76 5.18 8.99
N GLN A 72 -1.98 5.97 8.27
CA GLN A 72 -2.53 6.82 7.22
C GLN A 72 -3.04 5.91 6.11
N LYS A 73 -4.35 5.67 6.10
CA LYS A 73 -5.02 5.22 4.89
C LYS A 73 -4.79 6.31 3.85
N GLY A 74 -3.95 6.02 2.85
CA GLY A 74 -3.86 6.88 1.68
C GLY A 74 -5.22 6.88 0.99
N ASP A 75 -5.86 8.04 0.92
CA ASP A 75 -7.07 8.26 0.13
C ASP A 75 -6.82 7.84 -1.32
N LEU A 76 -7.72 7.00 -1.83
CA LEU A 76 -7.68 6.45 -3.19
C LEU A 76 -8.29 7.44 -4.20
#